data_AF-A0A651G146-F1
#
_entry.id   AF-A0A651G146-F1
#
_cell.length_a   1.000
_cell.length_b   1.000
_cell.length_c   1.000
_cell.angle_alpha   90.00
_cell.angle_beta   90.00
_cell.angle_gamma   90.00
#
_symmetry.space_group_name_H-M   'P 1'
#
loop_
_entity.id
_entity.type
_entity.pdbx_description
1 polymer ?
#
loop_
_entity_poly.entity_id
_entity_poly.type
_entity_poly.pdbx_seq_one_letter_code
_entity_poly.pdbx_strand_id
1 'polypeptide(L)'
;MSNMDVQGRLIGLSQRQDLPEDARIALAETVRELRTPLQTDAWIYRIVVAVLGAVALTTVIGGIMLVYYGRGDAAISLPAGIVAIGSAAVGALAGLLAPSPRGNG
;
A
#
# COMPACT_ATOMS: atom_id res chain seq x y z
N MET A 1 15.09 -19.39 13.41
CA MET A 1 15.44 -18.43 12.34
C MET A 1 14.16 -18.05 11.64
N SER A 2 13.79 -16.77 11.67
CA SER A 2 12.47 -16.29 11.25
C SER A 2 12.38 -16.18 9.72
N ASN A 3 11.31 -16.69 9.10
CA ASN A 3 11.07 -16.70 7.64
C ASN A 3 11.25 -15.33 6.96
N MET A 4 11.10 -14.25 7.72
CA MET A 4 11.22 -12.87 7.26
C MET A 4 12.66 -12.49 6.86
N ASP A 5 13.67 -13.07 7.51
CA ASP A 5 15.09 -12.82 7.22
C ASP A 5 15.54 -13.52 5.92
N VAL A 6 14.92 -14.66 5.63
CA VAL A 6 15.16 -15.42 4.40
C VAL A 6 14.61 -14.66 3.19
N GLN A 7 13.44 -14.05 3.31
CA GLN A 7 12.82 -13.27 2.23
C GLN A 7 13.64 -12.03 1.84
N GLY A 8 14.17 -11.29 2.81
CA GLY A 8 15.01 -10.12 2.54
C GLY A 8 16.27 -10.46 1.75
N ARG A 9 16.87 -11.62 2.05
CA ARG A 9 18.06 -12.12 1.34
C ARG A 9 17.73 -12.59 -0.07
N LEU A 10 16.55 -13.20 -0.30
CA LEU A 10 16.12 -13.66 -1.63
C LEU A 10 15.83 -12.50 -2.59
N ILE A 11 15.26 -11.40 -2.09
CA ILE A 11 15.00 -10.18 -2.89
C ILE A 11 16.31 -9.51 -3.32
N GLY A 12 17.30 -9.44 -2.42
CA GLY A 12 18.63 -8.91 -2.74
C GLY A 12 19.41 -9.77 -3.74
N LEU A 13 19.13 -11.07 -3.79
CA LEU A 13 19.73 -11.98 -4.76
C LEU A 13 19.09 -11.81 -6.14
N SER A 14 17.77 -11.61 -6.26
CA SER A 14 17.05 -11.45 -7.55
C SER A 14 17.60 -10.31 -8.43
N GLN A 15 18.17 -9.28 -7.79
CA GLN A 15 18.69 -8.09 -8.46
C GLN A 15 20.14 -8.26 -8.96
N ARG A 16 20.82 -9.35 -8.60
CA ARG A 16 22.18 -9.63 -9.07
C ARG A 16 22.13 -10.26 -10.47
N GLN A 17 22.76 -9.60 -11.44
CA GLN A 17 22.99 -10.11 -12.80
C GLN A 17 23.97 -11.30 -12.86
N ASP A 18 24.48 -11.73 -11.70
CA ASP A 18 25.45 -12.83 -11.54
C ASP A 18 24.76 -14.17 -11.19
N LEU A 19 23.43 -14.19 -11.18
CA LEU A 19 22.66 -15.41 -10.94
C LEU A 19 22.61 -16.28 -12.20
N PRO A 20 22.85 -17.60 -12.08
CA PRO A 20 22.67 -18.52 -13.18
C PRO A 20 21.17 -18.55 -13.62
N GLU A 21 20.93 -18.75 -14.91
CA GLU A 21 19.61 -18.61 -15.57
C GLU A 21 18.50 -19.43 -14.88
N ASP A 22 18.84 -20.65 -14.46
CA ASP A 22 18.01 -21.57 -13.68
C ASP A 22 17.51 -20.98 -12.35
N ALA A 23 18.37 -20.27 -11.62
CA ALA A 23 18.00 -19.59 -10.37
C ALA A 23 17.04 -18.41 -10.62
N ARG A 24 17.18 -17.70 -11.75
CA ARG A 24 16.25 -16.61 -12.12
C ARG A 24 14.88 -17.16 -12.48
N ILE A 25 14.83 -18.26 -13.22
CA ILE A 25 13.58 -18.92 -13.61
C ILE A 25 12.83 -19.41 -12.36
N ALA A 26 13.52 -20.11 -11.46
CA ALA A 26 12.92 -20.61 -10.21
C ALA A 26 12.42 -19.48 -9.31
N LEU A 27 13.14 -18.35 -9.25
CA LEU A 27 12.75 -17.20 -8.44
C LEU A 27 11.57 -16.44 -9.07
N ALA A 28 11.56 -16.27 -10.40
CA ALA A 28 10.43 -15.71 -11.12
C ALA A 28 9.18 -16.58 -10.94
N GLU A 29 9.33 -17.91 -10.94
CA GLU A 29 8.26 -18.87 -10.71
C GLU A 29 7.74 -18.78 -9.26
N THR A 30 8.62 -18.73 -8.27
CA THR A 30 8.26 -18.54 -6.85
C THR A 30 7.54 -17.20 -6.61
N VAL A 31 8.01 -16.11 -7.23
CA VAL A 31 7.36 -14.79 -7.17
C VAL A 31 5.98 -14.83 -7.85
N ARG A 32 5.82 -15.61 -8.92
CA ARG A 32 4.55 -15.81 -9.61
C ARG A 32 3.57 -16.67 -8.80
N GLU A 33 4.08 -17.65 -8.07
CA GLU A 33 3.35 -18.49 -7.13
C GLU A 33 2.91 -17.70 -5.87
N LEU A 34 3.71 -16.72 -5.43
CA LEU A 34 3.31 -15.77 -4.39
C LEU A 34 2.33 -14.70 -4.90
N ARG A 35 2.40 -14.36 -6.20
CA ARG A 35 1.46 -13.43 -6.84
C ARG A 35 0.11 -14.07 -7.14
N THR A 36 0.02 -15.38 -7.36
CA THR A 36 -1.25 -16.06 -7.67
C THR A 36 -2.32 -15.95 -6.58
N PRO A 37 -2.04 -16.08 -5.27
CA PRO A 37 -3.04 -15.82 -4.24
C PRO A 37 -3.40 -14.33 -4.10
N LEU A 38 -2.46 -13.41 -4.37
CA LEU A 38 -2.68 -11.96 -4.29
C LEU A 38 -3.36 -11.35 -5.53
N GLN A 39 -3.19 -11.95 -6.72
CA GLN A 39 -3.75 -11.48 -7.99
C GLN A 39 -5.10 -12.13 -8.33
N THR A 40 -5.41 -13.31 -7.80
CA THR A 40 -6.68 -13.98 -8.08
C THR A 40 -7.84 -13.31 -7.34
N ASP A 41 -7.57 -12.65 -6.22
CA ASP A 41 -8.62 -12.11 -5.39
C ASP A 41 -8.82 -10.61 -5.64
N ALA A 42 -9.45 -10.29 -6.78
CA ALA A 42 -9.98 -8.95 -7.06
C ALA A 42 -10.88 -8.45 -5.91
N TRP A 43 -11.41 -9.36 -5.10
CA TRP A 43 -12.18 -9.07 -3.90
C TRP A 43 -11.31 -8.47 -2.79
N ILE A 44 -10.10 -9.00 -2.54
CA ILE A 44 -9.14 -8.40 -1.60
C ILE A 44 -8.74 -7.00 -2.05
N TYR A 45 -8.42 -6.81 -3.33
CA TYR A 45 -8.12 -5.49 -3.88
C TYR A 45 -9.29 -4.52 -3.66
N ARG A 46 -10.52 -4.95 -3.95
CA ARG A 46 -11.73 -4.15 -3.74
C ARG A 46 -11.97 -3.80 -2.27
N ILE A 47 -11.78 -4.75 -1.35
CA ILE A 47 -11.94 -4.49 0.09
C ILE A 47 -10.90 -3.48 0.56
N VAL A 48 -9.63 -3.65 0.20
CA VAL A 48 -8.55 -2.76 0.63
C VAL A 48 -8.79 -1.34 0.13
N VAL A 49 -9.16 -1.17 -1.15
CA VAL A 49 -9.48 0.13 -1.73
C VAL A 49 -10.75 0.72 -1.09
N ALA A 50 -11.78 -0.09 -0.84
CA ALA A 50 -13.01 0.36 -0.18
C ALA A 50 -12.77 0.84 1.26
N VAL A 51 -11.96 0.10 2.03
CA VAL A 51 -11.61 0.46 3.41
C VAL A 51 -10.72 1.70 3.44
N LEU A 52 -9.68 1.77 2.60
CA LEU A 52 -8.82 2.96 2.50
C LEU A 52 -9.61 4.21 2.08
N GLY A 53 -10.52 4.06 1.10
CA GLY A 53 -11.42 5.13 0.67
C GLY A 53 -12.39 5.55 1.77
N ALA A 54 -12.99 4.60 2.49
CA ALA A 54 -13.88 4.89 3.61
C ALA A 54 -13.16 5.60 4.76
N VAL A 55 -11.93 5.18 5.09
CA VAL A 55 -11.08 5.85 6.09
C VAL A 55 -10.78 7.28 5.66
N ALA A 56 -10.35 7.50 4.41
CA ALA A 56 -10.09 8.83 3.89
C ALA A 56 -11.34 9.73 4.00
N LEU A 57 -12.49 9.26 3.51
CA LEU A 57 -13.76 9.99 3.61
C LEU A 57 -14.17 10.27 5.06
N THR A 58 -14.00 9.30 5.96
CA THR A 58 -14.32 9.45 7.38
C THR A 58 -13.41 10.47 8.06
N THR A 59 -12.12 10.52 7.73
CA THR A 59 -11.21 11.56 8.27
C THR A 59 -11.59 12.96 7.81
N VAL A 60 -12.03 13.11 6.55
CA VAL A 60 -12.50 14.40 6.01
C VAL A 60 -13.81 14.82 6.68
N ILE A 61 -14.82 13.94 6.70
CA ILE A 61 -16.12 14.22 7.32
C ILE A 61 -15.97 14.46 8.82
N GLY A 62 -15.17 13.64 9.50
CA GLY A 62 -14.88 13.78 10.93
C GLY A 62 -14.19 15.10 11.24
N GLY A 63 -13.23 15.54 10.41
CA GLY A 63 -12.61 16.85 10.53
C GLY A 63 -13.61 18.00 10.35
N ILE A 64 -14.49 17.92 9.34
CA ILE A 64 -15.54 18.93 9.09
C ILE A 64 -16.53 18.98 10.27
N MET A 65 -17.01 17.83 10.74
CA MET A 65 -17.91 17.73 11.89
C MET A 65 -17.26 18.26 13.16
N LEU A 66 -15.97 18.01 13.38
CA LEU A 66 -15.25 18.49 14.54
C LEU A 66 -15.18 20.02 14.56
N VAL A 67 -14.93 20.66 13.41
CA VAL A 67 -14.95 22.12 13.28
C VAL A 67 -16.36 22.68 13.47
N TYR A 68 -17.37 22.01 12.92
CA TYR A 68 -18.78 22.41 13.02
C TYR A 68 -19.31 22.34 14.47
N TYR A 69 -19.12 21.21 15.16
CA TYR A 69 -19.53 21.04 16.55
C TYR A 69 -18.65 21.82 17.53
N GLY A 70 -17.40 22.06 17.16
CA GLY A 70 -16.48 22.96 17.86
C GLY A 70 -16.86 24.44 17.79
N ARG A 71 -18.01 24.78 17.17
CA ARG A 71 -18.52 26.15 17.02
C ARG A 71 -17.54 27.14 16.37
N GLY A 72 -16.64 26.65 15.52
CA GLY A 72 -15.69 27.52 14.82
C GLY A 72 -14.66 28.18 15.73
N ASP A 73 -14.46 27.68 16.97
CA ASP A 73 -13.31 28.08 17.76
C ASP A 73 -12.05 27.66 17.00
N ALA A 74 -11.31 28.64 16.47
CA ALA A 74 -10.05 28.43 15.76
C ALA A 74 -8.98 27.75 16.63
N ALA A 75 -9.20 27.66 17.94
CA ALA A 75 -8.38 26.91 18.88
C ALA A 75 -8.57 25.38 18.76
N ILE A 76 -9.69 24.91 18.21
CA ILE A 76 -9.93 23.48 17.96
C ILE A 76 -9.17 23.10 16.69
N SER A 77 -7.90 22.78 16.89
CA SER A 77 -7.02 22.24 15.85
C SER A 77 -7.46 20.82 15.49
N LEU A 78 -7.47 20.48 14.20
CA LEU A 78 -7.70 19.09 13.80
C LEU A 78 -6.63 18.19 14.46
N PRO A 79 -7.03 17.11 15.14
CA PRO A 79 -6.09 16.19 15.76
C PRO A 79 -5.09 15.64 14.73
N ALA A 80 -3.80 15.77 15.02
CA ALA A 80 -2.72 15.35 14.12
C ALA A 80 -2.84 13.87 13.70
N GLY A 81 -3.37 13.01 14.58
CA GLY A 81 -3.63 11.60 14.26
C GLY A 81 -4.65 11.41 13.14
N ILE A 82 -5.73 12.21 13.10
CA ILE A 82 -6.76 12.12 12.04
C ILE A 82 -6.15 12.53 10.69
N VAL A 83 -5.36 13.61 10.70
CA VAL A 83 -4.68 14.11 9.49
C VAL A 83 -3.66 13.08 8.99
N ALA A 84 -2.84 12.52 9.88
CA ALA A 84 -1.84 11.51 9.54
C ALA A 84 -2.47 10.25 8.91
N ILE A 85 -3.58 9.76 9.48
CA ILE A 85 -4.32 8.60 8.94
C ILE A 85 -4.90 8.92 7.57
N GLY A 86 -5.52 10.09 7.38
CA GLY A 86 -6.07 10.51 6.10
C GLY A 86 -5.00 10.62 5.01
N SER A 87 -3.87 11.26 5.31
CA SER A 87 -2.74 11.39 4.39
C SER A 87 -2.11 10.04 4.03
N ALA A 88 -1.98 9.14 5.01
CA ALA A 88 -1.48 7.79 4.76
C ALA A 88 -2.43 6.99 3.85
N ALA A 89 -3.75 7.08 4.07
CA ALA A 89 -4.75 6.40 3.25
C ALA A 89 -4.72 6.90 1.80
N VAL A 90 -4.65 8.22 1.58
CA VAL A 90 -4.55 8.82 0.25
C VAL A 90 -3.23 8.45 -0.43
N GLY A 91 -2.11 8.45 0.29
CA GLY A 91 -0.81 8.04 -0.24
C GLY A 91 -0.79 6.56 -0.67
N ALA A 92 -1.41 5.68 0.12
CA ALA A 92 -1.54 4.27 -0.23
C ALA A 92 -2.41 4.07 -1.49
N LEU A 93 -3.53 4.79 -1.61
CA LEU A 93 -4.37 4.78 -2.81
C LEU A 93 -3.64 5.30 -4.05
N ALA A 94 -2.88 6.40 -3.91
CA ALA A 94 -2.05 6.92 -4.99
C ALA A 94 -0.98 5.91 -5.42
N GLY A 95 -0.34 5.20 -4.48
CA GLY A 95 0.60 4.13 -4.77
C GLY A 95 -0.02 2.92 -5.48
N LEU A 96 -1.25 2.53 -5.12
CA LEU A 96 -1.98 1.43 -5.76
C LEU A 96 -2.49 1.77 -7.16
N LEU A 97 -2.79 3.04 -7.43
CA LEU A 97 -3.33 3.51 -8.71
C LEU A 97 -2.27 4.15 -9.61
N ALA A 98 -1.02 4.26 -9.13
CA ALA A 98 0.08 4.78 -9.91
C ALA A 98 0.31 3.89 -11.14
N PRO A 99 0.36 4.47 -12.36
CA PRO A 99 0.62 3.70 -13.56
C PRO A 99 2.02 3.06 -13.47
N SER A 100 2.09 1.76 -13.73
CA SER A 100 3.36 1.05 -13.84
C SER A 100 4.19 1.68 -14.97
N PRO A 101 5.48 1.99 -14.75
CA PRO A 101 6.33 2.58 -15.78
C PRO A 101 6.30 1.74 -17.06
N ARG A 102 5.79 2.31 -18.15
CA ARG A 102 5.89 1.70 -19.48
C ARG A 102 7.32 1.89 -19.97
N GLY A 103 8.16 0.89 -19.73
CA GLY A 103 9.51 0.83 -20.27
C GLY A 103 9.44 0.51 -21.75
N ASN A 104 9.54 1.53 -22.61
CA ASN A 104 9.80 1.36 -24.03
C ASN A 104 11.32 1.45 -24.21
N GLY A 105 11.98 0.29 -24.29
CA GLY A 105 13.39 0.13 -24.63
C GLY A 105 13.53 -0.98 -25.65
#